data_AF-A0A926DWC3-F1
#
_entry.id   AF-A0A926DWC3-F1
#
_cell.length_a   1.000
_cell.length_b   1.000
_cell.length_c   1.000
_cell.angle_alpha   90.00
_cell.angle_beta   90.00
_cell.angle_gamma   90.00
#
_symmetry.space_group_name_H-M   'P 1'
#
loop_
_entity.id
_entity.type
_entity.pdbx_description
1 polymer ?
#
loop_
_entity_poly.entity_id
_entity_poly.type
_entity_poly.pdbx_seq_one_letter_code
_entity_poly.pdbx_strand_id
1 'polypeptide(L)' 'MLREVIEPREITPTTVYLVHKYAAEGMPAGVIAHTLERCMEDVGKALEQPIAAAQSALIQEYFVRYKPRKATE' A
#
# COMPACT_ATOMS: atom_id res chain seq x y z
N MET A 1 -13.40 4.22 -31.50
CA MET A 1 -13.07 3.81 -30.12
C MET A 1 -11.94 4.71 -29.64
N LEU A 2 -12.25 5.71 -28.82
CA LEU A 2 -11.22 6.56 -28.20
C LEU A 2 -10.45 5.67 -27.22
N ARG A 3 -9.18 5.36 -27.54
CA ARG A 3 -8.26 4.81 -26.55
C ARG A 3 -8.08 5.93 -25.53
N GLU A 4 -8.70 5.81 -24.36
CA GLU A 4 -8.32 6.63 -23.21
C GLU A 4 -6.82 6.38 -23.00
N VAL A 5 -6.01 7.37 -23.33
CA VAL A 5 -4.63 7.40 -22.93
C VAL A 5 -4.69 7.63 -21.43
N ILE A 6 -4.68 6.54 -20.67
CA ILE A 6 -4.51 6.59 -19.21
C ILE A 6 -3.06 7.06 -19.05
N GLU A 7 -2.87 8.37 -18.88
CA GLU A 7 -1.56 8.90 -18.52
C GLU A 7 -1.07 8.15 -17.26
N PRO A 8 0.20 7.71 -17.23
CA PRO A 8 0.72 7.00 -16.07
C PRO A 8 0.60 7.92 -14.86
N ARG A 9 -0.33 7.56 -13.96
CA ARG A 9 -0.65 8.36 -12.79
C ARG A 9 0.56 8.35 -11.87
N GLU A 10 1.03 9.53 -11.49
CA GLU A 10 2.19 9.65 -10.60
C GLU A 10 1.94 8.93 -9.26
N ILE A 11 2.93 8.18 -8.80
CA ILE A 11 2.88 7.50 -7.50
C ILE A 11 3.30 8.50 -6.45
N THR A 12 2.32 8.97 -5.68
CA THR A 12 2.56 9.95 -4.63
C THR A 12 3.16 9.28 -3.37
N PRO A 13 3.88 10.04 -2.52
CA PRO A 13 4.35 9.53 -1.22
C PRO A 13 3.24 8.93 -0.35
N THR A 14 2.02 9.48 -0.43
CA THR A 14 0.83 8.94 0.24
C THR A 14 0.43 7.56 -0.31
N THR A 15 0.54 7.36 -1.62
CA THR A 15 0.25 6.06 -2.25
C THR A 15 1.25 5.01 -1.77
N VAL A 16 2.55 5.34 -1.76
CA VAL A 16 3.61 4.46 -1.20
C VAL A 16 3.30 4.10 0.25
N TYR A 17 2.98 5.09 1.09
CA TYR A 17 2.63 4.87 2.49
C TYR A 17 1.43 3.91 2.66
N LEU A 18 0.32 4.15 1.95
CA LEU A 18 -0.89 3.33 2.09
C LEU A 18 -0.69 1.91 1.59
N VAL A 19 0.03 1.74 0.48
CA VAL A 19 0.36 0.40 -0.06
C VAL A 19 1.18 -0.40 0.93
N HIS A 20 2.27 0.18 1.46
CA HIS A 20 3.12 -0.52 2.44
C HIS A 20 2.39 -0.78 3.76
N LYS A 21 1.53 0.14 4.21
CA LYS A 21 0.66 -0.08 5.38
C LYS A 21 -0.24 -1.30 5.18
N TYR A 22 -1.04 -1.34 4.12
CA TYR A 22 -1.97 -2.45 3.90
C TYR A 22 -1.27 -3.77 3.61
N ALA A 23 -0.12 -3.74 2.92
CA ALA A 23 0.69 -4.93 2.70
C ALA A 23 1.20 -5.53 4.01
N ALA A 24 1.66 -4.69 4.95
CA ALA A 24 2.10 -5.15 6.25
C ALA A 24 0.93 -5.54 7.19
N GLU A 25 -0.30 -5.10 6.92
CA GLU A 25 -1.54 -5.65 7.51
C GLU A 25 -1.91 -7.03 6.92
N GLY A 26 -1.15 -7.53 5.94
CA GLY A 26 -1.37 -8.83 5.31
C GLY A 26 -2.39 -8.81 4.17
N MET A 27 -2.80 -7.63 3.71
CA MET A 27 -3.74 -7.52 2.60
C MET A 27 -3.08 -7.96 1.29
N PRO A 28 -3.74 -8.80 0.46
CA PRO A 28 -3.24 -9.14 -0.86
C PRO A 28 -3.17 -7.92 -1.77
N ALA A 29 -2.16 -7.84 -2.64
CA ALA A 29 -1.94 -6.72 -3.55
C ALA A 29 -3.17 -6.36 -4.41
N GLY A 30 -3.95 -7.36 -4.85
CA GLY A 30 -5.20 -7.12 -5.60
C GLY A 30 -6.29 -6.43 -4.78
N VAL A 31 -6.36 -6.72 -3.48
CA VAL A 31 -7.28 -6.04 -2.56
C VAL A 31 -6.79 -4.62 -2.31
N ILE A 32 -5.48 -4.41 -2.11
CA ILE A 32 -4.89 -3.08 -1.98
C ILE A 32 -5.17 -2.23 -3.22
N ALA A 33 -4.95 -2.80 -4.40
CA ALA A 33 -5.24 -2.17 -5.68
C ALA A 33 -6.71 -1.74 -5.75
N HIS A 34 -7.64 -2.63 -5.44
CA HIS A 34 -9.06 -2.30 -5.41
C HIS A 34 -9.41 -1.22 -4.35
N THR A 35 -8.91 -1.34 -3.12
CA THR A 35 -9.15 -0.41 -2.01
C THR A 35 -8.65 0.99 -2.30
N LEU A 36 -7.54 1.13 -3.03
CA LEU A 36 -6.96 2.41 -3.40
C LEU A 36 -7.44 2.91 -4.78
N GLU A 37 -8.35 2.18 -5.43
CA GLU A 37 -8.77 2.42 -6.83
C GLU A 37 -7.55 2.55 -7.76
N ARG A 38 -6.59 1.64 -7.58
CA ARG A 38 -5.33 1.52 -8.33
C ARG A 38 -5.29 0.22 -9.12
N CYS A 39 -4.41 0.16 -10.11
CA CYS A 39 -4.08 -1.10 -10.79
C CYS A 39 -2.97 -1.85 -10.05
N MET A 40 -2.80 -3.13 -10.39
CA MET A 40 -1.74 -3.97 -9.82
C MET A 40 -0.33 -3.46 -10.13
N GLU A 41 -0.13 -2.82 -11.29
CA GLU A 41 1.16 -2.24 -11.68
C GLU A 41 1.56 -1.07 -10.78
N ASP A 42 0.60 -0.18 -10.46
CA ASP A 42 0.81 0.95 -9.55
C ASP A 42 1.18 0.46 -8.14
N VAL A 43 0.48 -0.57 -7.65
CA VAL A 43 0.77 -1.18 -6.35
C VAL A 43 2.16 -1.83 -6.35
N GLY A 44 2.54 -2.52 -7.43
CA GLY A 44 3.87 -3.10 -7.59
C GLY A 44 4.97 -2.04 -7.54
N LYS A 45 4.85 -0.98 -8.34
CA LYS A 45 5.79 0.14 -8.34
C LYS A 45 5.85 0.86 -6.98
N ALA A 46 4.74 0.96 -6.26
CA ALA A 46 4.73 1.53 -4.91
C ALA A 46 5.44 0.64 -3.88
N LEU A 47 5.33 -0.69 -4.01
CA LEU A 47 6.04 -1.66 -3.16
C LEU A 47 7.56 -1.65 -3.40
N GLU A 48 7.99 -1.40 -4.65
CA GLU A 48 9.41 -1.32 -5.02
C GLU A 48 10.08 -0.01 -4.56
N GLN A 49 9.30 1.01 -4.18
CA GLN A 49 9.85 2.28 -3.72
C GLN A 49 10.34 2.21 -2.27
N PRO A 50 11.51 2.82 -1.97
CA PRO A 50 12.03 2.88 -0.61
C PRO A 50 11.16 3.79 0.26
N ILE A 51 10.86 3.32 1.46
CA ILE A 51 10.13 4.10 2.47
C ILE A 51 11.11 5.02 3.19
N ALA A 52 10.80 6.32 3.29
CA ALA A 52 11.61 7.25 4.07
C ALA A 52 11.57 6.90 5.57
N ALA A 53 12.65 7.14 6.32
CA ALA A 53 12.73 6.80 7.75
C ALA A 53 11.55 7.36 8.57
N ALA A 54 11.09 8.57 8.27
CA ALA A 54 9.92 9.19 8.92
C ALA A 54 8.61 8.44 8.62
N GLN A 55 8.44 7.90 7.41
CA GLN A 55 7.28 7.09 7.02
C GLN A 55 7.35 5.69 7.63
N SER A 56 8.55 5.12 7.76
CA SER A 56 8.78 3.85 8.45
C SER A 56 8.43 3.93 9.93
N ALA A 57 8.74 5.05 10.59
CA ALA A 57 8.37 5.28 11.99
C ALA A 57 6.85 5.36 12.17
N LEU A 58 6.15 6.05 11.27
CA LEU A 58 4.68 6.11 11.29
C LEU A 58 4.05 4.74 11.06
N ILE A 59 4.54 3.99 10.07
CA ILE A 59 4.20 2.58 9.86
C ILE A 59 4.35 1.86 11.20
N GLN A 60 5.54 1.84 11.81
CA GLN A 60 5.79 1.14 13.07
C GLN A 60 4.88 1.59 14.23
N GLU A 61 4.62 2.89 14.38
CA GLU A 61 3.72 3.44 15.41
C GLU A 61 2.28 2.91 15.27
N TYR A 62 1.79 2.81 14.04
CA TYR A 62 0.50 2.18 13.74
C TYR A 62 0.56 0.64 13.83
N PHE A 63 1.71 -0.01 13.56
CA PHE A 63 1.91 -1.47 13.68
C PHE A 63 1.98 -1.98 15.12
N VAL A 64 2.59 -1.24 16.05
CA VAL A 64 2.77 -1.71 17.45
C VAL A 64 1.42 -1.89 18.18
N ARG A 65 0.33 -1.30 17.68
CA ARG A 65 -1.02 -1.50 18.25
C ARG A 65 -1.78 -2.69 17.69
N TYR A 66 -1.36 -3.30 16.57
CA TYR A 66 -1.99 -4.52 16.08
C TYR A 66 -1.22 -5.75 16.58
N LYS A 67 -1.44 -6.12 17.84
CA LYS A 67 -1.19 -7.51 18.25
C LYS A 67 -2.30 -8.34 17.59
N PRO A 68 -1.99 -9.32 16.71
CA PRO A 68 -2.98 -10.31 16.36
C PRO A 68 -3.48 -10.89 17.69
N ARG A 69 -4.79 -10.77 17.95
CA ARG A 69 -5.43 -11.51 19.03
C ARG A 69 -5.00 -12.95 18.76
N LYS A 70 -4.21 -13.56 19.67
CA LYS A 70 -3.85 -14.97 19.55
C LYS A 70 -5.14 -15.68 19.15
N ALA A 71 -5.13 -16.40 18.03
CA ALA A 71 -6.21 -17.30 17.67
C ALA A 71 -6.51 -18.06 18.96
N THR A 72 -7.66 -17.74 19.54
CA THR A 72 -8.07 -18.31 20.80
C THR A 72 -8.71 -19.61 20.38
N GLU A 73 -8.16 -20.69 20.94
CA GLU A 73 -8.47 -22.12 20.73
C GLU A 73 -7.66 -22.83 19.64
#